data_AF-A0A8H6W975-F1
#
_entry.id   AF-A0A8H6W975-F1
#
_cell.length_a   1.000
_cell.length_b   1.000
_cell.length_c   1.000
_cell.angle_alpha   90.00
_cell.angle_beta   90.00
_cell.angle_gamma   90.00
#
_symmetry.space_group_name_H-M   'P 1'
#
loop_
_entity.id
_entity.type
_entity.pdbx_description
1 polymer ?
#
loop_
_entity_poly.entity_id
_entity_poly.type
_entity_poly.pdbx_seq_one_letter_code
_entity_poly.pdbx_strand_id
1 'polypeptide(L)'
;MPSKKRNNKKGKKKPRASLESATSTTSSAHIRTPSPVDALVDATVVASLNDTGPHEEPFQLPENDEVEPKPPQRVSPPPSDSEEPVSDSEFPPPPFIHDPGNGHRVRHMRTFLSSFFAQPPATSEDDPIAAEFAVEEVKEMLLLLCSEGMLTEELALALWYNKSRATSRVCPACQRLYRLGDVLATHTDAEDAPSSQTSSPQLEREQEISGLCSTLCFILASYNYPAAIKSAWGTMAEDMEEDAWRLLNTSPEAGVPSAESVGLGMLVRMTRLHDLGLAQLVLDIPEP
;
A
#
# COMPACT_ATOMS: atom_id res chain seq x y z
N MET A 1 49.48 47.74 -59.51
CA MET A 1 49.40 46.50 -60.31
C MET A 1 48.75 45.40 -59.47
N PRO A 2 47.97 44.47 -60.05
CA PRO A 2 46.50 44.53 -60.00
C PRO A 2 45.80 43.39 -59.22
N SER A 3 44.47 43.52 -59.11
CA SER A 3 43.46 42.42 -59.05
C SER A 3 43.32 41.68 -57.70
N LYS A 4 42.15 41.20 -57.25
CA LYS A 4 40.94 40.78 -57.97
C LYS A 4 39.75 40.62 -57.01
N LYS A 5 38.57 40.96 -57.53
CA LYS A 5 37.21 40.60 -57.06
C LYS A 5 37.02 39.07 -56.93
N ARG A 6 36.06 38.63 -56.11
CA ARG A 6 34.88 37.88 -56.61
C ARG A 6 33.72 37.76 -55.61
N ASN A 7 32.57 38.22 -56.11
CA ASN A 7 31.20 37.97 -55.71
C ASN A 7 30.75 36.52 -55.89
N ASN A 8 29.49 36.28 -55.48
CA ASN A 8 28.45 35.39 -56.05
C ASN A 8 28.24 34.05 -55.31
N LYS A 9 27.03 33.51 -55.14
CA LYS A 9 25.68 33.89 -55.61
C LYS A 9 24.63 33.06 -54.85
N LYS A 10 23.44 33.65 -54.70
CA LYS A 10 22.15 33.05 -54.31
C LYS A 10 21.81 31.75 -55.07
N GLY A 11 21.06 30.87 -54.39
CA GLY A 11 20.32 29.77 -55.00
C GLY A 11 19.09 29.38 -54.18
N LYS A 12 17.96 30.04 -54.46
CA LYS A 12 16.62 29.81 -53.90
C LYS A 12 15.90 28.81 -54.82
N LYS A 13 15.38 27.68 -54.35
CA LYS A 13 14.32 26.94 -55.06
C LYS A 13 13.30 26.34 -54.08
N LYS A 14 12.04 26.57 -54.44
CA LYS A 14 10.77 26.25 -53.79
C LYS A 14 10.17 24.95 -54.40
N PRO A 15 9.05 24.44 -53.88
CA PRO A 15 8.71 23.02 -53.82
C PRO A 15 7.79 22.55 -54.97
N ARG A 16 7.49 21.24 -55.00
CA ARG A 16 6.42 20.68 -55.83
C ARG A 16 5.70 19.57 -55.04
N ALA A 17 4.37 19.68 -55.00
CA ALA A 17 3.42 18.64 -54.58
C ALA A 17 3.06 17.73 -55.76
N SER A 18 2.67 16.47 -55.51
CA SER A 18 1.29 15.96 -55.71
C SER A 18 1.18 14.43 -55.86
N LEU A 19 0.10 13.90 -55.25
CA LEU A 19 -0.86 12.85 -55.68
C LEU A 19 -0.37 11.38 -55.80
N GLU A 20 -0.91 10.48 -54.96
CA GLU A 20 -1.95 9.44 -55.26
C GLU A 20 -1.30 8.08 -55.62
N SER A 21 -1.80 6.87 -55.35
CA SER A 21 -2.95 6.29 -54.65
C SER A 21 -2.68 4.75 -54.56
N ALA A 22 -3.58 3.99 -53.92
CA ALA A 22 -3.84 2.54 -54.03
C ALA A 22 -3.12 1.52 -53.10
N THR A 23 -3.88 1.07 -52.09
CA THR A 23 -4.24 -0.34 -51.75
C THR A 23 -3.27 -1.50 -52.06
N SER A 24 -2.94 -2.30 -51.04
CA SER A 24 -3.40 -3.72 -50.89
C SER A 24 -2.71 -4.45 -49.72
N THR A 25 -3.54 -4.96 -48.81
CA THR A 25 -3.56 -6.32 -48.23
C THR A 25 -2.26 -7.13 -48.17
N THR A 26 -1.85 -7.54 -46.96
CA THR A 26 -1.21 -8.85 -46.69
C THR A 26 -1.24 -9.21 -45.20
N SER A 27 -2.09 -10.19 -44.87
CA SER A 27 -1.85 -11.32 -43.96
C SER A 27 -1.18 -11.09 -42.60
N SER A 28 -2.01 -10.93 -41.56
CA SER A 28 -1.65 -11.25 -40.16
C SER A 28 -1.62 -12.77 -39.96
N ALA A 29 -0.45 -13.32 -39.68
CA ALA A 29 -0.28 -14.70 -39.23
C ALA A 29 -0.61 -14.80 -37.73
N HIS A 30 -1.63 -15.60 -37.41
CA HIS A 30 -1.93 -16.06 -36.06
C HIS A 30 -0.82 -16.99 -35.56
N ILE A 31 -0.08 -16.58 -34.53
CA ILE A 31 0.70 -17.49 -33.71
C ILE A 31 -0.24 -18.02 -32.62
N ARG A 32 -0.75 -19.23 -32.84
CA ARG A 32 -1.45 -20.03 -31.81
C ARG A 32 -0.40 -20.82 -31.04
N THR A 33 -0.20 -20.46 -29.77
CA THR A 33 0.48 -21.30 -28.78
C THR A 33 -0.47 -22.43 -28.34
N PRO A 34 -0.01 -23.69 -28.28
CA PRO A 34 -0.82 -24.80 -27.81
C PRO A 34 -0.85 -24.88 -26.26
N SER A 35 -2.02 -25.26 -25.77
CA SER A 35 -2.34 -25.61 -24.37
C SER A 35 -1.63 -26.89 -23.93
N PRO A 36 -1.14 -27.02 -22.68
CA PRO A 36 -0.81 -28.30 -22.09
C PRO A 36 -1.97 -28.79 -21.22
N VAL A 37 -2.70 -29.78 -21.75
CA VAL A 37 -3.50 -30.74 -20.96
C VAL A 37 -2.92 -32.13 -21.22
N ASP A 38 -3.06 -32.99 -20.22
CA ASP A 38 -2.60 -34.39 -20.12
C ASP A 38 -1.24 -34.61 -19.43
N ALA A 39 -1.31 -34.72 -18.10
CA ALA A 39 -0.52 -35.68 -17.34
C ALA A 39 -1.43 -36.36 -16.31
N LEU A 40 -2.16 -37.37 -16.77
CA LEU A 40 -2.78 -38.39 -15.95
C LEU A 40 -1.75 -39.52 -15.73
N VAL A 41 -1.86 -40.17 -14.57
CA VAL A 41 -1.24 -41.45 -14.11
C VAL A 41 0.23 -41.42 -13.67
N ASP A 42 0.48 -41.55 -12.37
CA ASP A 42 0.65 -42.90 -11.80
C ASP A 42 0.38 -42.91 -10.29
N ALA A 43 -0.40 -43.91 -9.87
CA ALA A 43 -0.75 -44.18 -8.48
C ALA A 43 -0.11 -45.52 -8.12
N THR A 44 0.79 -45.54 -7.14
CA THR A 44 1.17 -46.79 -6.46
C THR A 44 1.37 -46.53 -4.98
N VAL A 45 0.26 -46.75 -4.27
CA VAL A 45 0.12 -47.55 -3.04
C VAL A 45 1.42 -48.00 -2.36
N VAL A 46 1.71 -47.46 -1.17
CA VAL A 46 2.23 -48.28 -0.07
C VAL A 46 1.49 -47.92 1.20
N ALA A 47 0.82 -48.92 1.75
CA ALA A 47 0.07 -48.87 2.99
C ALA A 47 1.00 -48.69 4.21
N SER A 48 0.54 -47.92 5.19
CA SER A 48 0.84 -48.19 6.61
C SER A 48 -0.30 -47.68 7.46
N LEU A 49 -1.13 -48.66 7.86
CA LEU A 49 -2.09 -48.57 8.93
C LEU A 49 -1.31 -48.36 10.23
N ASN A 50 -1.57 -47.27 10.95
CA ASN A 50 -1.39 -47.23 12.40
C ASN A 50 -2.67 -46.67 13.02
N ASP A 51 -3.54 -47.65 13.25
CA ASP A 51 -4.63 -47.68 14.21
C ASP A 51 -4.12 -47.34 15.61
N THR A 52 -4.53 -46.18 16.14
CA THR A 52 -4.53 -45.90 17.58
C THR A 52 -5.83 -45.18 17.89
N GLY A 53 -6.76 -45.94 18.49
CA GLY A 53 -8.15 -45.55 18.67
C GLY A 53 -8.38 -44.37 19.63
N PRO A 54 -9.61 -43.83 19.63
CA PRO A 54 -10.01 -42.80 20.58
C PRO A 54 -10.21 -43.44 21.97
N HIS A 55 -9.44 -42.97 22.94
CA HIS A 55 -9.67 -43.22 24.35
C HIS A 55 -10.86 -42.36 24.80
N GLU A 56 -12.04 -42.96 24.91
CA GLU A 56 -13.21 -42.34 25.52
C GLU A 56 -12.95 -42.14 27.02
N GLU A 57 -12.69 -40.89 27.41
CA GLU A 57 -12.77 -40.47 28.81
C GLU A 57 -14.25 -40.27 29.19
N PRO A 58 -14.73 -40.89 30.28
CA PRO A 58 -16.11 -40.72 30.73
C PRO A 58 -16.33 -39.30 31.27
N PHE A 59 -17.23 -38.58 30.62
CA PHE A 59 -17.79 -37.31 31.08
C PHE A 59 -18.39 -37.48 32.49
N GLN A 60 -17.71 -36.93 33.51
CA GLN A 60 -18.29 -36.77 34.84
C GLN A 60 -19.15 -35.50 34.84
N LEU A 61 -20.46 -35.69 35.00
CA LEU A 61 -21.40 -34.61 35.28
C LEU A 61 -21.08 -34.02 36.66
N PRO A 62 -20.85 -32.70 36.79
CA PRO A 62 -20.71 -32.09 38.10
C PRO A 62 -22.03 -32.19 38.87
N GLU A 63 -21.93 -32.68 40.11
CA GLU A 63 -23.01 -32.74 41.08
C GLU A 63 -23.54 -31.32 41.34
N ASN A 64 -24.87 -31.19 41.32
CA ASN A 64 -25.56 -29.95 41.67
C ASN A 64 -25.38 -29.68 43.16
N ASP A 65 -24.43 -28.80 43.50
CA ASP A 65 -24.42 -28.16 44.82
C ASP A 65 -25.62 -27.23 44.95
N GLU A 66 -26.46 -27.56 45.91
CA GLU A 66 -27.66 -26.85 46.34
C GLU A 66 -27.26 -25.48 46.91
N VAL A 67 -27.28 -24.44 46.07
CA VAL A 67 -26.97 -23.06 46.47
C VAL A 67 -28.14 -22.49 47.28
N GLU A 68 -27.92 -22.39 48.59
CA GLU A 68 -28.77 -21.68 49.55
C GLU A 68 -29.02 -20.22 49.12
N PRO A 69 -30.28 -19.74 49.04
CA PRO A 69 -30.58 -18.39 48.55
C PRO A 69 -30.14 -17.32 49.57
N LYS A 70 -29.05 -16.63 49.23
CA LYS A 70 -28.55 -15.47 49.99
C LYS A 70 -29.53 -14.29 49.87
N PRO A 71 -29.87 -13.60 50.97
CA PRO A 71 -30.81 -12.48 50.93
C PRO A 71 -30.28 -11.30 50.10
N PRO A 72 -31.17 -10.50 49.48
CA PRO A 72 -30.79 -9.46 48.53
C PRO A 72 -29.94 -8.39 49.21
N GLN A 73 -28.66 -8.32 48.84
CA GLN A 73 -27.81 -7.19 49.19
C GLN A 73 -28.26 -5.96 48.40
N ARG A 74 -28.55 -4.87 49.12
CA ARG A 74 -28.76 -3.54 48.52
C ARG A 74 -27.52 -3.17 47.72
N VAL A 75 -27.69 -3.11 46.40
CA VAL A 75 -26.72 -2.51 45.48
C VAL A 75 -26.70 -1.01 45.77
N SER A 76 -25.60 -0.53 46.34
CA SER A 76 -25.31 0.91 46.38
C SER A 76 -25.13 1.41 44.94
N PRO A 77 -25.62 2.62 44.60
CA PRO A 77 -25.40 3.19 43.27
C PRO A 77 -23.88 3.30 42.99
N PRO A 78 -23.44 3.08 41.74
CA PRO A 78 -22.04 3.25 41.38
C PRO A 78 -21.59 4.68 41.66
N PRO A 79 -20.37 4.90 42.17
CA PRO A 79 -19.83 6.24 42.29
C PRO A 79 -19.73 6.87 40.89
N SER A 80 -20.36 8.03 40.77
CA SER A 80 -20.32 8.92 39.61
C SER A 80 -18.89 9.14 39.14
N ASP A 81 -18.72 9.11 37.82
CA ASP A 81 -17.85 9.98 37.04
C ASP A 81 -16.47 10.23 37.63
N SER A 82 -15.55 9.31 37.32
CA SER A 82 -14.15 9.68 37.17
C SER A 82 -14.03 10.47 35.86
N GLU A 83 -14.42 11.75 35.90
CA GLU A 83 -14.05 12.71 34.87
C GLU A 83 -12.52 12.73 34.81
N GLU A 84 -11.95 12.19 33.74
CA GLU A 84 -10.53 12.36 33.48
C GLU A 84 -10.20 13.86 33.48
N PRO A 85 -9.07 14.28 34.06
CA PRO A 85 -8.71 15.69 34.12
C PRO A 85 -8.54 16.19 32.69
N VAL A 86 -9.52 16.97 32.23
CA VAL A 86 -9.44 17.75 31.00
C VAL A 86 -8.22 18.64 31.16
N SER A 87 -7.12 18.28 30.49
CA SER A 87 -5.93 19.09 30.51
C SER A 87 -6.29 20.42 29.85
N ASP A 88 -6.46 21.46 30.66
CA ASP A 88 -6.59 22.86 30.25
C ASP A 88 -5.29 23.32 29.58
N SER A 89 -5.01 22.80 28.38
CA SER A 89 -4.05 23.40 27.47
C SER A 89 -4.69 24.69 26.96
N GLU A 90 -4.30 25.82 27.54
CA GLU A 90 -4.69 27.19 27.14
C GLU A 90 -4.43 27.51 25.66
N PHE A 91 -3.69 26.65 24.94
CA PHE A 91 -3.42 26.80 23.53
C PHE A 91 -4.25 25.81 22.70
N PRO A 92 -4.84 26.27 21.58
CA PRO A 92 -5.47 25.35 20.64
C PRO A 92 -4.44 24.30 20.22
N PRO A 93 -4.85 23.04 20.05
CA PRO A 93 -3.94 21.99 19.63
C PRO A 93 -3.29 22.39 18.29
N PRO A 94 -2.02 22.01 18.07
CA PRO A 94 -1.32 22.35 16.84
C PRO A 94 -2.10 21.81 15.62
N PRO A 95 -2.05 22.51 14.47
CA PRO A 95 -2.75 22.06 13.27
C PRO A 95 -2.20 20.70 12.82
N PHE A 96 -3.10 19.75 12.60
CA PHE A 96 -2.78 18.39 12.16
C PHE A 96 -2.65 18.26 10.63
N ILE A 97 -2.98 19.30 9.87
CA ILE A 97 -2.69 19.44 8.44
C ILE A 97 -1.85 20.70 8.23
N HIS A 98 -0.80 20.61 7.41
CA HIS A 98 0.01 21.76 6.97
C HIS A 98 0.29 21.69 5.47
N ASP A 99 0.45 22.82 4.80
CA ASP A 99 0.82 22.87 3.38
C ASP A 99 2.14 23.64 3.21
N PRO A 100 3.24 23.00 2.75
CA PRO A 100 4.50 23.68 2.48
C PRO A 100 4.55 24.37 1.10
N GLY A 101 3.44 24.44 0.35
CA GLY A 101 3.34 25.07 -0.98
C GLY A 101 3.21 24.07 -2.14
N ASN A 102 3.36 22.76 -1.87
CA ASN A 102 3.18 21.70 -2.86
C ASN A 102 2.20 20.62 -2.38
N GLY A 103 1.16 21.04 -1.65
CA GLY A 103 0.01 20.24 -1.26
C GLY A 103 -0.05 19.95 0.24
N HIS A 104 -1.25 19.64 0.71
CA HIS A 104 -1.52 19.39 2.13
C HIS A 104 -0.82 18.12 2.65
N ARG A 105 -0.31 18.18 3.88
CA ARG A 105 0.40 17.12 4.59
C ARG A 105 -0.22 16.85 5.94
N VAL A 106 -0.51 15.59 6.23
CA VAL A 106 -1.06 15.13 7.50
C VAL A 106 0.07 14.93 8.52
N ARG A 107 0.02 15.59 9.67
CA ARG A 107 1.05 15.44 10.72
C ARG A 107 0.74 14.35 11.74
N HIS A 108 -0.55 14.18 12.03
CA HIS A 108 -1.04 13.29 13.09
C HIS A 108 -2.21 12.49 12.54
N MET A 109 -1.95 11.26 12.13
CA MET A 109 -2.95 10.40 11.49
C MET A 109 -4.17 10.16 12.38
N ARG A 110 -3.99 9.94 13.68
CA ARG A 110 -5.12 9.72 14.61
C ARG A 110 -6.10 10.91 14.66
N THR A 111 -5.57 12.13 14.75
CA THR A 111 -6.38 13.36 14.72
C THR A 111 -7.00 13.59 13.35
N PHE A 112 -6.27 13.30 12.27
CA PHE A 112 -6.79 13.41 10.92
C PHE A 112 -7.97 12.46 10.68
N LEU A 113 -7.86 11.19 11.08
CA LEU A 113 -8.89 10.16 10.89
C LEU A 113 -10.20 10.46 11.63
N SER A 114 -10.12 11.17 12.77
CA SER A 114 -11.29 11.62 13.53
C SER A 114 -11.85 12.96 13.04
N SER A 115 -11.16 13.63 12.11
CA SER A 115 -11.56 14.93 11.58
C SER A 115 -12.49 14.82 10.37
N PHE A 116 -13.17 15.92 10.07
CA PHE A 116 -13.97 16.07 8.84
C PHE A 116 -13.15 15.98 7.53
N PHE A 117 -11.82 16.13 7.59
CA PHE A 117 -10.98 16.06 6.39
C PHE A 117 -10.76 14.63 5.89
N ALA A 118 -10.86 13.63 6.78
CA ALA A 118 -10.76 12.24 6.40
C ALA A 118 -12.00 11.82 5.59
N GLN A 119 -11.79 11.21 4.43
CA GLN A 119 -12.89 10.61 3.69
C GLN A 119 -13.42 9.38 4.44
N PRO A 120 -14.74 9.15 4.40
CA PRO A 120 -15.32 7.94 4.98
C PRO A 120 -14.74 6.70 4.28
N PRO A 121 -14.68 5.55 4.98
CA PRO A 121 -14.34 4.29 4.34
C PRO A 121 -15.26 3.98 3.16
N ALA A 122 -14.76 3.20 2.19
CA ALA A 122 -15.53 2.79 1.03
C ALA A 122 -16.71 1.91 1.45
N THR A 123 -17.82 2.04 0.74
CA THR A 123 -18.92 1.09 0.85
C THR A 123 -18.66 -0.12 -0.05
N SER A 124 -19.32 -1.25 0.24
CA SER A 124 -19.23 -2.44 -0.62
C SER A 124 -19.76 -2.23 -2.03
N GLU A 125 -20.58 -1.18 -2.26
CA GLU A 125 -21.08 -0.82 -3.59
C GLU A 125 -20.04 -0.01 -4.39
N ASP A 126 -19.28 0.85 -3.72
CA ASP A 126 -18.26 1.70 -4.36
C ASP A 126 -17.01 0.88 -4.70
N ASP A 127 -16.50 0.12 -3.72
CA ASP A 127 -15.29 -0.69 -3.83
C ASP A 127 -15.35 -1.85 -2.81
N PRO A 128 -15.74 -3.06 -3.24
CA PRO A 128 -15.82 -4.23 -2.38
C PRO A 128 -14.52 -4.55 -1.65
N ILE A 129 -13.36 -4.37 -2.31
CA ILE A 129 -12.06 -4.71 -1.73
C ILE A 129 -11.72 -3.70 -0.65
N ALA A 130 -11.87 -2.41 -0.93
CA ALA A 130 -11.60 -1.38 0.08
C ALA A 130 -12.57 -1.49 1.27
N ALA A 131 -13.81 -1.91 1.05
CA ALA A 131 -14.77 -2.14 2.12
C ALA A 131 -14.33 -3.27 3.09
N GLU A 132 -13.68 -4.33 2.58
CA GLU A 132 -13.11 -5.39 3.44
C GLU A 132 -11.98 -4.86 4.33
N PHE A 133 -11.16 -3.93 3.82
CA PHE A 133 -10.12 -3.27 4.61
C PHE A 133 -10.65 -2.23 5.60
N ALA A 134 -11.90 -1.78 5.45
CA ALA A 134 -12.52 -0.78 6.33
C ALA A 134 -12.90 -1.33 7.71
N VAL A 135 -12.83 -2.64 7.89
CA VAL A 135 -13.14 -3.36 9.13
C VAL A 135 -12.14 -2.96 10.24
N GLU A 136 -12.63 -2.76 11.46
CA GLU A 136 -11.81 -2.23 12.57
C GLU A 136 -10.75 -3.26 13.00
N GLU A 137 -11.06 -4.55 12.91
CA GLU A 137 -10.15 -5.65 13.19
C GLU A 137 -8.89 -5.59 12.29
N VAL A 138 -9.02 -5.17 11.04
CA VAL A 138 -7.87 -4.98 10.13
C VAL A 138 -6.99 -3.83 10.62
N LYS A 139 -7.59 -2.75 11.10
CA LYS A 139 -6.86 -1.63 11.73
C LYS A 139 -6.15 -2.07 13.00
N GLU A 140 -6.80 -2.86 13.84
CA GLU A 140 -6.22 -3.41 15.07
C GLU A 140 -5.03 -4.34 14.76
N MET A 141 -5.15 -5.22 13.77
CA MET A 141 -4.04 -6.05 13.30
C MET A 141 -2.85 -5.22 12.82
N LEU A 142 -3.10 -4.13 12.08
CA LEU A 142 -2.04 -3.21 11.65
C LEU A 142 -1.38 -2.48 12.84
N LEU A 143 -2.15 -2.12 13.86
CA LEU A 143 -1.63 -1.52 15.09
C LEU A 143 -0.88 -2.53 15.96
N LEU A 144 -1.21 -3.82 15.90
CA LEU A 144 -0.42 -4.87 16.55
C LEU A 144 1.00 -4.92 15.96
N LEU A 145 1.13 -4.83 14.63
CA LEU A 145 2.45 -4.74 13.98
C LEU A 145 3.27 -3.51 14.42
N CYS A 146 2.62 -2.46 14.91
CA CYS A 146 3.30 -1.32 15.52
C CYS A 146 3.92 -1.66 16.87
N SER A 147 3.21 -2.46 17.68
CA SER A 147 3.71 -2.91 19.00
C SER A 147 4.92 -3.83 18.85
N GLU A 148 4.95 -4.62 17.78
CA GLU A 148 6.08 -5.48 17.38
C GLU A 148 7.22 -4.73 16.67
N GLY A 149 7.11 -3.41 16.49
CA GLY A 149 8.15 -2.59 15.87
C GLY A 149 8.33 -2.78 14.36
N MET A 150 7.40 -3.47 13.68
CA MET A 150 7.42 -3.64 12.22
C MET A 150 6.96 -2.39 11.47
N LEU A 151 5.97 -1.67 12.05
CA LEU A 151 5.46 -0.41 11.53
C LEU A 151 5.51 0.66 12.63
N THR A 152 5.46 1.93 12.22
CA THR A 152 5.10 3.00 13.15
C THR A 152 3.59 3.19 13.13
N GLU A 153 3.05 3.80 14.19
CA GLU A 153 1.60 4.04 14.27
C GLU A 153 1.09 4.88 13.08
N GLU A 154 1.83 5.93 12.71
CA GLU A 154 1.50 6.79 11.57
C GLU A 154 1.46 6.01 10.25
N LEU A 155 2.39 5.07 10.05
CA LEU A 155 2.41 4.21 8.85
C LEU A 155 1.26 3.20 8.85
N ALA A 156 0.98 2.57 9.99
CA ALA A 156 -0.13 1.63 10.13
C ALA A 156 -1.48 2.31 9.83
N LEU A 157 -1.71 3.50 10.39
CA LEU A 157 -2.92 4.29 10.17
C LEU A 157 -3.01 4.83 8.73
N ALA A 158 -1.88 5.23 8.12
CA ALA A 158 -1.85 5.66 6.73
C ALA A 158 -2.15 4.49 5.78
N LEU A 159 -1.60 3.31 6.04
CA LEU A 159 -1.86 2.09 5.29
C LEU A 159 -3.33 1.68 5.38
N TRP A 160 -3.89 1.65 6.60
CA TRP A 160 -5.32 1.40 6.80
C TRP A 160 -6.16 2.43 6.04
N TYR A 161 -5.85 3.72 6.14
CA TYR A 161 -6.54 4.78 5.40
C TYR A 161 -6.51 4.53 3.90
N ASN A 162 -5.33 4.25 3.35
CA ASN A 162 -5.17 4.08 1.91
C ASN A 162 -5.92 2.85 1.39
N LYS A 163 -5.97 1.76 2.14
CA LYS A 163 -6.62 0.51 1.71
C LYS A 163 -8.13 0.51 1.89
N SER A 164 -8.65 1.26 2.86
CA SER A 164 -10.09 1.25 3.18
C SER A 164 -10.91 2.34 2.48
N ARG A 165 -10.29 3.20 1.67
CA ARG A 165 -10.98 4.28 0.95
C ARG A 165 -10.86 4.08 -0.55
N ALA A 166 -11.92 4.39 -1.29
CA ALA A 166 -11.94 4.21 -2.74
C ALA A 166 -10.87 5.06 -3.46
N THR A 167 -10.74 6.35 -3.11
CA THR A 167 -9.89 7.29 -3.89
C THR A 167 -8.96 8.19 -3.08
N SER A 168 -9.26 8.47 -1.81
CA SER A 168 -8.43 9.37 -1.01
C SER A 168 -7.23 8.64 -0.43
N ARG A 169 -6.06 9.28 -0.48
CA ARG A 169 -4.78 8.70 -0.04
C ARG A 169 -3.98 9.69 0.79
N VAL A 170 -3.24 9.17 1.77
CA VAL A 170 -2.16 9.86 2.47
C VAL A 170 -0.86 9.13 2.15
N CYS A 171 0.09 9.82 1.51
CA CYS A 171 1.38 9.24 1.15
C CYS A 171 2.15 8.82 2.40
N PRO A 172 2.49 7.53 2.59
CA PRO A 172 3.18 7.09 3.79
C PRO A 172 4.58 7.72 3.95
N ALA A 173 5.24 8.05 2.84
CA ALA A 173 6.62 8.57 2.87
C ALA A 173 6.73 10.09 3.11
N CYS A 174 5.74 10.88 2.66
CA CYS A 174 5.81 12.34 2.76
C CYS A 174 4.54 12.98 3.35
N GLN A 175 3.61 12.14 3.81
CA GLN A 175 2.33 12.47 4.42
C GLN A 175 1.39 13.32 3.56
N ARG A 176 1.63 13.39 2.24
CA ARG A 176 0.81 14.19 1.31
C ARG A 176 -0.59 13.62 1.17
N LEU A 177 -1.61 14.44 1.37
CA LEU A 177 -3.00 14.12 1.08
C LEU A 177 -3.27 14.34 -0.42
N TYR A 178 -3.81 13.35 -1.10
CA TYR A 178 -4.10 13.40 -2.53
C TYR A 178 -5.24 12.42 -2.90
N ARG A 179 -5.66 12.44 -4.16
CA ARG A 179 -6.60 11.47 -4.75
C ARG A 179 -5.90 10.61 -5.80
N LEU A 180 -6.34 9.36 -5.93
CA LEU A 180 -5.86 8.47 -7.00
C LEU A 180 -5.97 9.17 -8.38
N GLY A 181 -4.90 9.06 -9.16
CA GLY A 181 -4.79 9.70 -10.48
C GLY A 181 -4.25 11.13 -10.44
N ASP A 182 -4.09 11.74 -9.26
CA ASP A 182 -3.49 13.07 -9.16
C ASP A 182 -2.02 13.03 -9.62
N VAL A 183 -1.67 13.95 -10.53
CA VAL A 183 -0.27 14.26 -10.86
C VAL A 183 0.19 15.42 -9.99
N LEU A 184 0.98 15.10 -8.97
CA LEU A 184 1.37 16.06 -7.95
C LEU A 184 2.73 16.68 -8.27
N ALA A 185 2.89 17.96 -7.94
CA ALA A 185 4.18 18.65 -8.09
C ALA A 185 5.29 17.90 -7.34
N THR A 186 6.43 17.74 -7.99
CA THR A 186 7.58 17.03 -7.43
C THR A 186 8.08 17.81 -6.21
N HIS A 187 8.69 17.11 -5.25
CA HIS A 187 9.29 17.74 -4.08
C HIS A 187 10.42 18.73 -4.42
N THR A 188 10.93 18.69 -5.66
CA THR A 188 12.04 19.49 -6.17
C THR A 188 11.61 20.54 -7.19
N ASP A 189 10.33 20.58 -7.59
CA ASP A 189 9.89 21.50 -8.63
C ASP A 189 9.89 22.93 -8.08
N ALA A 190 10.59 23.83 -8.77
CA ALA A 190 10.45 25.26 -8.56
C ALA A 190 9.06 25.71 -9.07
N GLU A 191 8.44 26.68 -8.40
CA GLU A 191 7.04 27.09 -8.59
C GLU A 191 6.65 27.50 -10.03
N ASP A 192 7.63 27.70 -10.92
CA ASP A 192 7.43 28.21 -12.29
C ASP A 192 7.51 27.15 -13.41
N ALA A 193 7.65 25.86 -13.10
CA ALA A 193 7.70 24.83 -14.14
C ALA A 193 6.28 24.45 -14.61
N PRO A 194 5.94 24.57 -15.92
CA PRO A 194 4.63 24.17 -16.41
C PRO A 194 4.47 22.65 -16.24
N SER A 195 3.51 22.25 -15.39
CA SER A 195 3.19 20.85 -15.08
C SER A 195 2.44 20.19 -16.24
N SER A 196 3.08 20.04 -17.40
CA SER A 196 2.55 19.23 -18.50
C SER A 196 2.82 17.74 -18.31
N GLN A 197 2.99 17.29 -17.06
CA GLN A 197 3.24 15.88 -16.77
C GLN A 197 1.90 15.14 -16.88
N THR A 198 1.77 14.31 -17.91
CA THR A 198 0.75 13.27 -17.95
C THR A 198 1.10 12.20 -16.92
N SER A 199 0.11 11.73 -16.15
CA SER A 199 0.30 10.61 -15.23
C SER A 199 0.88 9.42 -15.99
N SER A 200 1.94 8.82 -15.45
CA SER A 200 2.40 7.55 -15.99
C SER A 200 1.50 6.43 -15.45
N PRO A 201 1.13 5.43 -16.26
CA PRO A 201 0.32 4.31 -15.79
C PRO A 201 0.95 3.55 -14.61
N GLN A 202 2.29 3.60 -14.49
CA GLN A 202 3.00 3.01 -13.37
C GLN A 202 2.84 3.83 -12.07
N LEU A 203 2.76 5.16 -12.16
CA LEU A 203 2.49 5.99 -11.00
C LEU A 203 1.08 5.74 -10.48
N GLU A 204 0.08 5.68 -11.37
CA GLU A 204 -1.31 5.38 -10.98
C GLU A 204 -1.40 4.03 -10.28
N ARG A 205 -0.79 3.00 -10.86
CA ARG A 205 -0.70 1.68 -10.20
C ARG A 205 -0.01 1.75 -8.85
N GLU A 206 1.11 2.46 -8.72
CA GLU A 206 1.75 2.57 -7.41
C GLU A 206 0.86 3.29 -6.38
N GLN A 207 0.16 4.35 -6.79
CA GLN A 207 -0.78 5.06 -5.92
C GLN A 207 -1.91 4.13 -5.42
N GLU A 208 -2.38 3.20 -6.26
CA GLU A 208 -3.36 2.18 -5.90
C GLU A 208 -2.77 1.12 -4.95
N ILE A 209 -1.56 0.64 -5.26
CA ILE A 209 -0.90 -0.45 -4.54
C ILE A 209 -0.49 0.02 -3.14
N SER A 210 0.37 1.03 -3.04
CA SER A 210 1.01 1.45 -1.79
C SER A 210 0.50 2.78 -1.23
N GLY A 211 -0.21 3.56 -2.04
CA GLY A 211 -0.56 4.93 -1.68
C GLY A 211 0.62 5.90 -1.72
N LEU A 212 1.73 5.54 -2.40
CA LEU A 212 2.86 6.45 -2.58
C LEU A 212 2.59 7.42 -3.73
N CYS A 213 2.78 8.71 -3.47
CA CYS A 213 2.28 9.76 -4.36
C CYS A 213 3.25 10.14 -5.50
N SER A 214 4.47 9.60 -5.52
CA SER A 214 5.48 9.90 -6.54
C SER A 214 6.58 8.85 -6.59
N THR A 215 7.32 8.79 -7.69
CA THR A 215 8.50 7.92 -7.83
C THR A 215 9.57 8.23 -6.78
N LEU A 216 9.75 9.49 -6.39
CA LEU A 216 10.70 9.85 -5.31
C LEU A 216 10.26 9.26 -3.96
N CYS A 217 8.98 9.34 -3.62
CA CYS A 217 8.44 8.76 -2.38
C CYS A 217 8.66 7.24 -2.33
N PHE A 218 8.53 6.56 -3.47
CA PHE A 218 8.80 5.13 -3.54
C PHE A 218 10.27 4.77 -3.50
N ILE A 219 11.14 5.53 -4.16
CA ILE A 219 12.59 5.35 -4.02
C ILE A 219 13.00 5.51 -2.55
N LEU A 220 12.43 6.50 -1.83
CA LEU A 220 12.67 6.67 -0.40
C LEU A 220 12.15 5.48 0.41
N ALA A 221 10.93 5.02 0.13
CA ALA A 221 10.33 3.90 0.86
C ALA A 221 11.07 2.57 0.61
N SER A 222 11.65 2.41 -0.58
CA SER A 222 12.36 1.20 -1.01
C SER A 222 13.89 1.35 -0.92
N TYR A 223 14.40 2.41 -0.28
CA TYR A 223 15.82 2.74 -0.29
C TYR A 223 16.70 1.64 0.32
N ASN A 224 16.15 0.88 1.27
CA ASN A 224 16.79 -0.26 1.91
C ASN A 224 16.93 -1.49 1.00
N TYR A 225 16.29 -1.47 -0.17
CA TYR A 225 16.22 -2.56 -1.15
C TYR A 225 16.49 -2.04 -2.58
N PRO A 226 17.65 -1.39 -2.82
CA PRO A 226 17.90 -0.67 -4.07
C PRO A 226 17.82 -1.58 -5.31
N ALA A 227 18.21 -2.84 -5.17
CA ALA A 227 18.16 -3.84 -6.24
C ALA A 227 16.72 -4.23 -6.65
N ALA A 228 15.73 -4.06 -5.77
CA ALA A 228 14.34 -4.40 -6.04
C ALA A 228 13.51 -3.23 -6.60
N ILE A 229 13.95 -1.98 -6.39
CA ILE A 229 13.20 -0.74 -6.73
C ILE A 229 12.60 -0.80 -8.14
N LYS A 230 13.41 -1.12 -9.14
CA LYS A 230 12.98 -1.07 -10.54
C LYS A 230 11.89 -2.10 -10.86
N SER A 231 12.00 -3.30 -10.30
CA SER A 231 11.06 -4.40 -10.55
C SER A 231 9.78 -4.25 -9.72
N ALA A 232 9.89 -3.62 -8.54
CA ALA A 232 8.77 -3.46 -7.61
C ALA A 232 7.86 -2.23 -7.88
N TRP A 233 8.29 -1.30 -8.73
CA TRP A 233 7.53 -0.06 -9.01
C TRP A 233 6.28 -0.36 -9.85
N GLY A 234 5.10 -0.14 -9.26
CA GLY A 234 3.80 -0.32 -9.91
C GLY A 234 3.44 -1.78 -10.23
N THR A 235 4.04 -2.73 -9.54
CA THR A 235 3.83 -4.18 -9.71
C THR A 235 3.33 -4.80 -8.41
N MET A 236 2.46 -5.80 -8.50
CA MET A 236 2.09 -6.66 -7.36
C MET A 236 3.08 -7.82 -7.23
N ALA A 237 3.02 -8.58 -6.13
CA ALA A 237 3.94 -9.69 -5.89
C ALA A 237 3.88 -10.76 -6.99
N GLU A 238 2.69 -11.09 -7.50
CA GLU A 238 2.49 -12.09 -8.56
C GLU A 238 3.06 -11.68 -9.93
N ASP A 239 3.19 -10.37 -10.18
CA ASP A 239 3.71 -9.81 -11.43
C ASP A 239 5.21 -9.49 -11.34
N MET A 240 5.80 -9.61 -10.14
CA MET A 240 7.18 -9.24 -9.87
C MET A 240 8.13 -10.38 -10.23
N GLU A 241 9.32 -10.03 -10.70
CA GLU A 241 10.40 -11.03 -10.87
C GLU A 241 10.75 -11.66 -9.52
N GLU A 242 10.84 -13.00 -9.48
CA GLU A 242 11.12 -13.78 -8.25
C GLU A 242 12.37 -13.27 -7.50
N ASP A 243 13.43 -12.92 -8.23
CA ASP A 243 14.66 -12.39 -7.62
C ASP A 243 14.41 -11.04 -6.91
N ALA A 244 13.58 -10.17 -7.49
CA ALA A 244 13.22 -8.89 -6.88
C ALA A 244 12.28 -9.07 -5.68
N TRP A 245 11.33 -10.00 -5.77
CA TRP A 245 10.49 -10.37 -4.64
C TRP A 245 11.35 -10.90 -3.49
N ARG A 246 12.29 -11.80 -3.76
CA ARG A 246 13.23 -12.31 -2.76
C ARG A 246 14.02 -11.18 -2.11
N LEU A 247 14.51 -10.21 -2.87
CA LEU A 247 15.24 -9.04 -2.35
C LEU A 247 14.37 -8.15 -1.45
N LEU A 248 13.08 -7.98 -1.71
CA LEU A 248 12.18 -7.27 -0.80
C LEU A 248 11.93 -8.03 0.52
N ASN A 249 12.13 -9.35 0.51
CA ASN A 249 11.97 -10.21 1.68
C ASN A 249 13.29 -10.43 2.45
N THR A 250 14.42 -9.88 2.00
CA THR A 250 15.67 -9.94 2.76
C THR A 250 15.73 -8.87 3.86
N SER A 251 16.64 -9.02 4.81
CA SER A 251 16.98 -7.93 5.72
C SER A 251 17.54 -6.72 4.94
N PRO A 252 17.28 -5.47 5.38
CA PRO A 252 17.81 -4.25 4.77
C PRO A 252 19.32 -4.35 4.49
N GLU A 253 19.76 -3.99 3.29
CA GLU A 253 21.18 -4.09 2.91
C GLU A 253 22.05 -2.96 3.51
N ALA A 254 21.44 -1.87 4.01
CA ALA A 254 22.13 -0.62 4.28
C ALA A 254 22.05 -0.13 5.75
N GLY A 255 23.23 0.03 6.38
CA GLY A 255 23.42 0.87 7.58
C GLY A 255 22.66 0.44 8.84
N VAL A 256 22.58 1.34 9.81
CA VAL A 256 21.62 1.23 10.92
C VAL A 256 20.34 1.93 10.44
N PRO A 257 19.34 1.20 9.92
CA PRO A 257 18.14 1.83 9.38
C PRO A 257 17.33 2.47 10.51
N SER A 258 16.71 3.61 10.24
CA SER A 258 15.76 4.21 11.18
C SER A 258 14.48 3.36 11.22
N ALA A 259 13.75 3.40 12.33
CA ALA A 259 12.45 2.72 12.43
C ALA A 259 11.49 3.14 11.29
N GLU A 260 11.57 4.39 10.86
CA GLU A 260 10.79 4.90 9.73
C GLU A 260 11.20 4.28 8.39
N SER A 261 12.50 4.13 8.10
CA SER A 261 12.94 3.52 6.84
C SER A 261 12.67 2.01 6.79
N VAL A 262 12.78 1.33 7.94
CA VAL A 262 12.36 -0.07 8.06
C VAL A 262 10.86 -0.20 7.84
N GLY A 263 10.06 0.62 8.51
CA GLY A 263 8.60 0.60 8.40
C GLY A 263 8.11 0.91 6.98
N LEU A 264 8.75 1.85 6.28
CA LEU A 264 8.43 2.12 4.87
C LEU A 264 8.76 0.94 3.96
N GLY A 265 9.90 0.27 4.18
CA GLY A 265 10.24 -0.95 3.45
C GLY A 265 9.23 -2.07 3.72
N MET A 266 8.82 -2.24 4.97
CA MET A 266 7.76 -3.19 5.35
C MET A 266 6.43 -2.84 4.67
N LEU A 267 6.04 -1.57 4.65
CA LEU A 267 4.83 -1.11 3.96
C LEU A 267 4.87 -1.45 2.47
N VAL A 268 6.00 -1.21 1.80
CA VAL A 268 6.17 -1.59 0.39
C VAL A 268 5.94 -3.08 0.23
N ARG A 269 6.60 -3.93 1.02
CA ARG A 269 6.43 -5.39 0.98
C ARG A 269 4.97 -5.82 1.21
N MET A 270 4.34 -5.33 2.27
CA MET A 270 2.95 -5.66 2.62
C MET A 270 2.00 -5.30 1.47
N THR A 271 2.13 -4.10 0.92
CA THR A 271 1.20 -3.60 -0.10
C THR A 271 1.26 -4.34 -1.43
N ARG A 272 2.28 -5.16 -1.66
CA ARG A 272 2.39 -6.06 -2.83
C ARG A 272 1.54 -7.32 -2.71
N LEU A 273 1.00 -7.60 -1.53
CA LEU A 273 0.10 -8.71 -1.26
C LEU A 273 -1.34 -8.20 -1.18
N HIS A 274 -2.29 -8.95 -1.73
CA HIS A 274 -3.71 -8.58 -1.77
C HIS A 274 -4.31 -8.38 -0.37
N ASP A 275 -3.88 -9.19 0.59
CA ASP A 275 -4.31 -9.20 1.99
C ASP A 275 -3.31 -8.53 2.94
N LEU A 276 -2.36 -7.77 2.38
CA LEU A 276 -1.21 -7.19 3.08
C LEU A 276 -0.27 -8.22 3.75
N GLY A 277 -0.47 -9.53 3.54
CA GLY A 277 0.24 -10.59 4.25
C GLY A 277 -0.06 -10.62 5.75
N LEU A 278 -1.20 -10.06 6.19
CA LEU A 278 -1.53 -9.91 7.61
C LEU A 278 -1.58 -11.24 8.35
N ALA A 279 -2.13 -12.29 7.73
CA ALA A 279 -2.20 -13.61 8.34
C ALA A 279 -0.79 -14.13 8.67
N GLN A 280 0.16 -14.00 7.74
CA GLN A 280 1.54 -14.41 7.98
C GLN A 280 2.21 -13.53 9.05
N LEU A 281 2.10 -12.21 8.93
CA LEU A 281 2.80 -11.28 9.81
C LEU A 281 2.30 -11.30 11.26
N VAL A 282 1.04 -11.62 11.49
CA VAL A 282 0.47 -11.69 12.85
C VAL A 282 0.68 -13.07 13.48
N LEU A 283 0.59 -14.15 12.70
CA LEU A 283 0.76 -15.51 13.22
C LEU A 283 2.23 -15.89 13.43
N ASP A 284 3.15 -15.29 12.67
CA ASP A 284 4.60 -15.51 12.83
C ASP A 284 5.21 -14.67 13.97
N ILE A 285 4.42 -13.90 14.71
CA ILE A 285 4.88 -13.22 15.94
C ILE A 285 5.09 -14.31 16.99
N PRO A 286 6.34 -14.59 17.43
CA PRO A 286 6.57 -15.58 18.47
C PRO A 286 5.86 -15.15 19.76
N GLU A 287 5.09 -16.06 20.38
CA GLU A 287 4.50 -15.78 21.70
C GLU A 287 5.61 -15.39 22.70
N PRO A 288 5.37 -14.35 23.53
CA PRO A 288 6.36 -13.79 24.45
C PRO A 288 6.81 -14.76 25.56
#